data_AF-A0A928VNS0-F1
#
_entry.id   AF-A0A928VNS0-F1
#
_cell.length_a   1.000
_cell.length_b   1.000
_cell.length_c   1.000
_cell.angle_alpha   90.00
_cell.angle_beta   90.00
_cell.angle_gamma   90.00
#
_symmetry.space_group_name_H-M   'P 1'
#
loop_
_entity.id
_entity.type
_entity.pdbx_description
1 polymer ?
#
loop_
_entity_poly.entity_id
_entity_poly.type
_entity_poly.pdbx_seq_one_letter_code
_entity_poly.pdbx_strand_id
1 'polypeptide(L)'
;MRATPTLITCFEYEFIPLTIDDRLLRSLTVLENQVGQAIFTPSFQQGKTGLKAKQFVGVFQLEDLTIQVLPKLYKTHSTASPTAEQIQDATGNLFSLLQYDADLPKLTGLINLQDNERDFFELLIRLFATNLRSQWQQGAFRNYQSVEAVLPVLKGQWRLTDQLRHPARQHQFAVTYDEFTADNRLNQVFRYVVERLWSLTRDHQNRRTLSELRIWMDEVTLLPALNLAEVLALSTTRMNQRFEPLLNLARLFLAQGSLQLAAGNCRSYGLTFDMNQLFEQFVANFLKRHQADLPAALRQCEAKSQVKGRYFAVRSDNTQIFQLRPDFAFSANGQYQLIIDTKYKRLNVDDRKLGISSADMYQMAAYAQRFECNRILLLYPQTAEILDPIRESWRLNGCNIEIQVATIDLQNAAQTALMLQEFADICGVTV
;
A
#
# COMPACT_ATOMS: atom_id res chain seq x y z
N MET A 1 10.35 26.10 21.28
CA MET A 1 10.92 24.79 20.90
C MET A 1 9.87 23.72 21.19
N ARG A 2 9.27 23.10 20.16
CA ARG A 2 8.40 21.93 20.38
C ARG A 2 9.33 20.74 20.67
N ALA A 3 9.04 19.97 21.73
CA ALA A 3 9.75 18.72 21.99
C ALA A 3 9.64 17.83 20.74
N THR A 4 10.76 17.29 20.27
CA THR A 4 10.77 16.32 19.17
C THR A 4 10.04 15.06 19.64
N PRO A 5 9.04 14.57 18.90
CA PRO A 5 8.35 13.35 19.25
C PRO A 5 9.33 12.17 19.33
N THR A 6 9.24 11.36 20.37
CA THR A 6 10.09 10.16 20.53
C THR A 6 9.70 9.14 19.46
N LEU A 7 10.63 8.71 18.60
CA LEU A 7 10.41 7.62 17.65
C LEU A 7 10.84 6.30 18.29
N ILE A 8 9.92 5.34 18.37
CA ILE A 8 10.18 3.96 18.77
C ILE A 8 9.94 3.06 17.55
N THR A 9 10.94 2.26 17.19
CA THR A 9 10.83 1.26 16.11
C THR A 9 10.77 -0.14 16.71
N CYS A 10 9.84 -0.94 16.22
CA CYS A 10 9.66 -2.35 16.58
C CYS A 10 9.20 -3.15 15.36
N PHE A 11 9.14 -4.47 15.49
CA PHE A 11 8.56 -5.36 14.48
C PHE A 11 7.15 -5.84 14.84
N GLU A 12 6.42 -6.41 13.88
CA GLU A 12 5.12 -7.06 14.14
C GLU A 12 5.23 -8.04 15.33
N TYR A 13 4.17 -8.09 16.16
CA TYR A 13 4.08 -8.94 17.35
C TYR A 13 5.06 -8.65 18.50
N GLU A 14 5.90 -7.62 18.38
CA GLU A 14 6.87 -7.24 19.41
C GLU A 14 6.22 -6.46 20.56
N PHE A 15 6.79 -6.61 21.75
CA PHE A 15 6.38 -5.88 22.94
C PHE A 15 7.23 -4.61 23.10
N ILE A 16 6.55 -3.48 23.27
CA ILE A 16 7.14 -2.16 23.43
C ILE A 16 6.92 -1.73 24.89
N PRO A 17 7.96 -1.71 25.73
CA PRO A 17 7.84 -1.29 27.11
C PRO A 17 7.60 0.23 27.16
N LEU A 18 6.44 0.63 27.69
CA LEU A 18 6.06 2.04 27.82
C LEU A 18 4.98 2.22 28.89
N THR A 19 4.97 3.39 29.52
CA THR A 19 3.91 3.76 30.48
C THR A 19 2.61 3.99 29.73
N ILE A 20 1.58 3.22 30.08
CA ILE A 20 0.24 3.37 29.52
C ILE A 20 -0.55 4.29 30.44
N ASP A 21 -0.87 5.49 29.97
CA ASP A 21 -1.78 6.42 30.64
C ASP A 21 -3.12 6.54 29.87
N ASP A 22 -4.10 7.19 30.50
CA ASP A 22 -5.44 7.38 29.89
C ASP A 22 -5.39 8.16 28.57
N ARG A 23 -4.38 9.02 28.41
CA ARG A 23 -4.21 9.89 27.25
C ARG A 23 -3.75 9.08 26.04
N LEU A 24 -2.79 8.19 26.22
CA LEU A 24 -2.33 7.22 25.24
C LEU A 24 -3.47 6.26 24.85
N LEU A 25 -4.21 5.72 25.83
CA LEU A 25 -5.32 4.80 25.56
C LEU A 25 -6.43 5.44 24.73
N ARG A 26 -6.77 6.70 24.99
CA ARG A 26 -7.72 7.46 24.16
C ARG A 26 -7.21 7.63 22.73
N SER A 27 -5.95 8.00 22.57
CA SER A 27 -5.32 8.19 21.25
C SER A 27 -5.28 6.88 20.46
N LEU A 28 -4.94 5.77 21.13
CA LEU A 28 -4.98 4.43 20.55
C LEU A 28 -6.40 4.05 20.11
N THR A 29 -7.40 4.28 20.96
CA THR A 29 -8.80 3.95 20.64
C THR A 29 -9.30 4.73 19.41
N VAL A 30 -8.94 6.01 19.30
CA VAL A 30 -9.27 6.82 18.11
C VAL A 30 -8.61 6.23 16.86
N LEU A 31 -7.34 5.85 16.96
CA LEU A 31 -6.59 5.29 15.83
C LEU A 31 -7.16 3.91 15.42
N GLU A 32 -7.45 3.03 16.37
CA GLU A 32 -8.00 1.70 16.09
C GLU A 32 -9.42 1.76 15.52
N ASN A 33 -10.24 2.70 15.96
CA ASN A 33 -11.56 2.96 15.37
C ASN A 33 -11.45 3.46 13.91
N GLN A 34 -10.40 4.20 13.58
CA GLN A 34 -10.15 4.67 12.22
C GLN A 34 -9.70 3.52 11.31
N VAL A 35 -8.81 2.66 11.80
CA VAL A 35 -8.32 1.49 11.05
C VAL A 35 -9.37 0.37 11.00
N GLY A 36 -10.33 0.37 11.94
CA GLY A 36 -11.36 -0.66 12.06
C GLY A 36 -10.86 -1.97 12.65
N GLN A 37 -9.60 -2.01 13.11
CA GLN A 37 -8.99 -3.15 13.77
C GLN A 37 -8.02 -2.67 14.86
N ALA A 38 -7.84 -3.51 15.88
CA ALA A 38 -6.86 -3.26 16.91
C ALA A 38 -5.44 -3.48 16.37
N ILE A 39 -4.56 -2.51 16.58
CA ILE A 39 -3.18 -2.48 16.08
C ILE A 39 -2.21 -2.81 17.20
N PHE A 40 -2.54 -2.36 18.41
CA PHE A 40 -1.78 -2.62 19.62
C PHE A 40 -2.67 -3.28 20.65
N THR A 41 -2.07 -4.10 21.52
CA THR A 41 -2.75 -4.61 22.71
C THR A 41 -1.95 -4.26 23.94
N PRO A 42 -2.58 -3.64 24.96
CA PRO A 42 -1.96 -3.51 26.27
C PRO A 42 -1.51 -4.88 26.77
N SER A 43 -0.26 -4.98 27.22
CA SER A 43 0.33 -6.22 27.67
C SER A 43 1.26 -5.95 28.85
N PHE A 44 1.51 -6.99 29.66
CA PHE A 44 2.49 -6.98 30.74
C PHE A 44 3.50 -8.08 30.50
N GLN A 45 4.77 -7.72 30.37
CA GLN A 45 5.87 -8.67 30.16
C GLN A 45 7.06 -8.30 31.03
N GLN A 46 7.66 -9.30 31.68
CA GLN A 46 8.88 -9.15 32.49
C GLN A 46 8.82 -7.99 33.50
N GLY A 47 7.68 -7.81 34.20
CA GLY A 47 7.53 -6.75 35.20
C GLY A 47 7.22 -5.36 34.65
N LYS A 48 7.09 -5.20 33.32
CA LYS A 48 6.83 -3.91 32.66
C LYS A 48 5.48 -3.92 31.96
N THR A 49 4.76 -2.81 32.06
CA THR A 49 3.60 -2.51 31.22
C THR A 49 4.07 -1.98 29.86
N GLY A 50 3.26 -2.21 28.84
CA GLY A 50 3.59 -1.75 27.49
C GLY A 50 2.59 -2.20 26.44
N LEU A 51 2.87 -1.87 25.18
CA LEU A 51 2.03 -2.24 24.06
C LEU A 51 2.64 -3.40 23.28
N LYS A 52 1.84 -4.39 22.93
CA LYS A 52 2.23 -5.43 21.98
C LYS A 52 1.67 -5.10 20.60
N ALA A 53 2.54 -4.98 19.60
CA ALA A 53 2.13 -4.82 18.21
C ALA A 53 1.39 -6.07 17.70
N LYS A 54 0.54 -5.92 16.68
CA LYS A 54 -0.11 -7.04 15.98
C LYS A 54 0.50 -7.25 14.59
N GLN A 55 -0.34 -7.57 13.60
CA GLN A 55 0.04 -7.90 12.21
C GLN A 55 0.16 -6.69 11.28
N PHE A 56 -0.07 -5.49 11.80
CA PHE A 56 -0.08 -4.26 11.03
C PHE A 56 1.28 -3.60 11.07
N VAL A 57 1.80 -3.24 9.89
CA VAL A 57 3.03 -2.44 9.76
C VAL A 57 2.69 -1.00 9.41
N GLY A 58 3.64 -0.11 9.64
CA GLY A 58 3.52 1.31 9.32
C GLY A 58 3.90 2.22 10.48
N VAL A 59 3.37 3.44 10.49
CA VAL A 59 3.77 4.49 11.43
C VAL A 59 2.56 5.06 12.14
N PHE A 60 2.62 5.10 13.47
CA PHE A 60 1.53 5.49 14.35
C PHE A 60 1.97 6.62 15.27
N GLN A 61 1.45 7.82 15.01
CA GLN A 61 1.60 8.96 15.91
C GLN A 61 0.52 8.90 16.98
N LEU A 62 0.96 8.86 18.22
CA LEU A 62 0.18 8.95 19.44
C LEU A 62 0.67 10.19 20.20
N GLU A 63 0.14 11.34 19.82
CA GLU A 63 0.50 12.64 20.41
C GLU A 63 1.96 13.04 20.17
N ASP A 64 2.83 12.91 21.17
CA ASP A 64 4.27 13.19 21.11
C ASP A 64 5.09 11.90 21.00
N LEU A 65 4.44 10.74 20.84
CA LEU A 65 5.07 9.44 20.62
C LEU A 65 4.81 8.98 19.19
N THR A 66 5.83 8.54 18.49
CA THR A 66 5.70 7.88 17.19
C THR A 66 6.16 6.44 17.33
N ILE A 67 5.30 5.49 16.96
CA ILE A 67 5.63 4.07 16.92
C ILE A 67 5.69 3.64 15.45
N GLN A 68 6.85 3.18 15.02
CA GLN A 68 7.03 2.53 13.73
C GLN A 68 7.04 1.01 13.94
N VAL A 69 6.14 0.32 13.25
CA VAL A 69 6.06 -1.14 13.23
C VAL A 69 6.52 -1.62 11.86
N LEU A 70 7.57 -2.45 11.83
CA LEU A 70 8.18 -2.99 10.62
C LEU A 70 7.85 -4.47 10.41
N PRO A 71 7.98 -4.98 9.17
CA PRO A 71 7.73 -6.39 8.84
C PRO A 71 8.58 -7.36 9.67
N LYS A 72 7.97 -8.42 10.23
CA LYS A 72 8.68 -9.39 11.09
C LYS A 72 9.79 -10.18 10.40
N LEU A 73 9.93 -10.15 9.09
CA LEU A 73 10.83 -11.05 8.35
C LEU A 73 12.32 -10.83 8.63
N TYR A 74 12.69 -9.65 9.11
CA TYR A 74 14.08 -9.18 9.25
C TYR A 74 14.71 -9.46 10.61
N LYS A 75 13.95 -10.03 11.55
CA LYS A 75 14.42 -10.31 12.91
C LYS A 75 14.70 -11.79 13.10
N THR A 76 15.89 -12.13 13.60
CA THR A 76 16.18 -13.46 14.15
C THR A 76 15.69 -13.55 15.60
N HIS A 77 15.20 -14.72 16.03
CA HIS A 77 14.65 -14.96 17.37
C HIS A 77 15.61 -14.60 18.54
N SER A 78 16.90 -14.36 18.25
CA SER A 78 17.97 -14.16 19.24
C SER A 78 18.29 -12.70 19.62
N THR A 79 17.76 -11.67 18.94
CA THR A 79 18.17 -10.27 19.21
C THR A 79 17.17 -9.51 20.08
N ALA A 80 17.63 -8.98 21.21
CA ALA A 80 16.81 -8.21 22.17
C ALA A 80 16.34 -6.84 21.64
N SER A 81 17.02 -6.28 20.62
CA SER A 81 16.61 -5.06 19.93
C SER A 81 17.04 -5.10 18.45
N PRO A 82 16.27 -4.50 17.54
CA PRO A 82 16.60 -4.43 16.11
C PRO A 82 17.95 -3.73 15.87
N THR A 83 18.81 -4.29 15.01
CA THR A 83 20.01 -3.59 14.54
C THR A 83 19.64 -2.51 13.52
N ALA A 84 20.52 -1.53 13.32
CA ALA A 84 20.32 -0.47 12.33
C ALA A 84 20.13 -1.01 10.90
N GLU A 85 20.90 -2.04 10.54
CA GLU A 85 20.86 -2.72 9.26
C GLU A 85 19.51 -3.43 9.04
N GLN A 86 19.03 -4.18 10.04
CA GLN A 86 17.71 -4.83 9.98
C GLN A 86 16.57 -3.83 9.77
N ILE A 87 16.65 -2.65 10.40
CA ILE A 87 15.66 -1.58 10.22
C ILE A 87 15.72 -1.03 8.79
N GLN A 88 16.92 -0.81 8.27
CA GLN A 88 17.13 -0.30 6.92
C GLN A 88 16.61 -1.27 5.88
N ASP A 89 16.95 -2.56 5.99
CA ASP A 89 16.49 -3.60 5.06
C ASP A 89 14.96 -3.76 5.13
N ALA A 90 14.40 -3.80 6.34
CA ALA A 90 12.95 -3.88 6.51
C ALA A 90 12.21 -2.69 5.89
N THR A 91 12.77 -1.49 6.05
CA THR A 91 12.20 -0.24 5.51
C THR A 91 12.30 -0.21 3.97
N GLY A 92 13.46 -0.53 3.41
CA GLY A 92 13.70 -0.56 1.97
C GLY A 92 12.85 -1.62 1.27
N ASN A 93 12.65 -2.77 1.90
CA ASN A 93 11.83 -3.84 1.34
C ASN A 93 10.33 -3.54 1.44
N LEU A 94 9.86 -3.01 2.58
CA LEU A 94 8.47 -2.54 2.70
C LEU A 94 8.15 -1.51 1.60
N PHE A 95 9.09 -0.61 1.32
CA PHE A 95 8.96 0.33 0.24
C PHE A 95 8.87 -0.36 -1.14
N SER A 96 9.75 -1.32 -1.39
CA SER A 96 9.79 -2.07 -2.64
C SER A 96 8.48 -2.83 -2.88
N LEU A 97 7.90 -3.44 -1.84
CA LEU A 97 6.58 -4.07 -1.90
C LEU A 97 5.49 -3.06 -2.31
N LEU A 98 5.48 -1.89 -1.67
CA LEU A 98 4.49 -0.84 -1.96
C LEU A 98 4.65 -0.23 -3.36
N GLN A 99 5.86 -0.14 -3.91
CA GLN A 99 6.07 0.28 -5.30
C GLN A 99 5.37 -0.67 -6.29
N TYR A 100 5.41 -1.97 -6.03
CA TYR A 100 4.77 -2.98 -6.88
C TYR A 100 3.26 -3.09 -6.65
N ASP A 101 2.80 -2.86 -5.42
CA ASP A 101 1.38 -2.86 -5.11
C ASP A 101 0.65 -1.61 -5.64
N ALA A 102 1.09 -0.43 -5.22
CA ALA A 102 0.40 0.83 -5.47
C ALA A 102 0.93 1.61 -6.68
N ASP A 103 1.82 1.02 -7.50
CA ASP A 103 2.46 1.67 -8.65
C ASP A 103 3.04 3.07 -8.29
N LEU A 104 3.82 3.08 -7.20
CA LEU A 104 4.40 4.31 -6.65
C LEU A 104 5.58 4.81 -7.50
N PRO A 105 5.94 6.10 -7.40
CA PRO A 105 7.13 6.64 -8.07
C PRO A 105 8.39 5.84 -7.72
N LYS A 106 9.26 5.64 -8.71
CA LYS A 106 10.54 4.95 -8.49
C LYS A 106 11.44 5.73 -7.53
N LEU A 107 12.16 5.01 -6.68
CA LEU A 107 13.22 5.51 -5.77
C LEU A 107 14.51 5.92 -6.51
N THR A 108 14.44 6.45 -7.73
CA THR A 108 15.66 6.85 -8.47
C THR A 108 16.40 7.96 -7.71
N GLY A 109 17.63 7.66 -7.25
CA GLY A 109 18.51 8.62 -6.57
C GLY A 109 18.27 8.81 -5.07
N LEU A 110 17.34 8.06 -4.46
CA LEU A 110 17.08 8.08 -3.01
C LEU A 110 17.82 6.95 -2.26
N ILE A 111 18.63 6.15 -2.96
CA ILE A 111 19.26 4.91 -2.43
C ILE A 111 20.61 5.18 -1.73
N ASN A 112 21.03 6.43 -1.57
CA ASN A 112 22.11 6.76 -0.64
C ASN A 112 21.53 7.01 0.75
N LEU A 113 21.05 5.92 1.37
CA LEU A 113 20.33 6.01 2.63
C LEU A 113 21.27 6.39 3.79
N GLN A 114 21.28 7.65 4.22
CA GLN A 114 22.04 8.19 5.36
C GLN A 114 21.27 8.04 6.69
N ASP A 115 21.89 8.39 7.83
CA ASP A 115 21.42 8.11 9.20
C ASP A 115 19.98 8.58 9.56
N ASN A 116 19.38 9.53 8.84
CA ASN A 116 18.00 10.02 9.06
C ASN A 116 16.91 9.12 8.41
N GLU A 117 17.29 7.98 7.85
CA GLU A 117 16.48 7.22 6.88
C GLU A 117 15.86 5.94 7.42
N ARG A 118 15.74 5.87 8.74
CA ARG A 118 15.03 4.79 9.46
C ARG A 118 13.55 5.09 9.65
N ASP A 119 13.10 6.31 9.39
CA ASP A 119 11.70 6.71 9.49
C ASP A 119 10.99 6.51 8.14
N PHE A 120 10.22 5.44 8.07
CA PHE A 120 9.47 5.05 6.88
C PHE A 120 8.49 6.14 6.41
N PHE A 121 7.89 6.88 7.34
CA PHE A 121 6.94 7.95 6.98
C PHE A 121 7.65 9.13 6.33
N GLU A 122 8.80 9.54 6.87
CA GLU A 122 9.61 10.62 6.28
C GLU A 122 10.15 10.25 4.89
N LEU A 123 10.46 8.97 4.66
CA LEU A 123 10.84 8.48 3.33
C LEU A 123 9.71 8.59 2.31
N LEU A 124 8.48 8.21 2.69
CA LEU A 124 7.32 8.38 1.81
C LEU A 124 7.04 9.87 1.53
N ILE A 125 7.16 10.73 2.54
CA ILE A 125 6.99 12.19 2.37
C ILE A 125 8.04 12.71 1.38
N ARG A 126 9.29 12.28 1.54
CA ARG A 126 10.40 12.69 0.66
C ARG A 126 10.17 12.25 -0.77
N LEU A 127 9.70 11.00 -0.97
CA LEU A 127 9.37 10.48 -2.29
C LEU A 127 8.30 11.36 -2.95
N PHE A 128 7.22 11.65 -2.24
CA PHE A 128 6.13 12.50 -2.75
C PHE A 128 6.60 13.91 -3.08
N ALA A 129 7.25 14.58 -2.11
CA ALA A 129 7.67 15.96 -2.25
C ALA A 129 8.69 16.15 -3.38
N THR A 130 9.66 15.25 -3.50
CA THR A 130 10.71 15.33 -4.53
C THR A 130 10.14 15.08 -5.93
N ASN A 131 9.30 14.06 -6.09
CA ASN A 131 8.68 13.77 -7.39
C ASN A 131 7.68 14.87 -7.79
N LEU A 132 6.87 15.38 -6.86
CA LEU A 132 5.94 16.47 -7.15
C LEU A 132 6.69 17.74 -7.51
N ARG A 133 7.77 18.07 -6.79
CA ARG A 133 8.64 19.21 -7.12
C ARG A 133 9.23 19.09 -8.52
N SER A 134 9.71 17.92 -8.90
CA SER A 134 10.23 17.68 -10.26
C SER A 134 9.16 17.91 -11.34
N GLN A 135 7.91 17.48 -11.10
CA GLN A 135 6.81 17.74 -12.03
C GLN A 135 6.48 19.23 -12.14
N TRP A 136 6.42 19.94 -11.01
CA TRP A 136 6.11 21.38 -10.99
C TRP A 136 7.23 22.24 -11.56
N GLN A 137 8.50 21.80 -11.49
CA GLN A 137 9.62 22.45 -12.18
C GLN A 137 9.47 22.42 -13.71
N GLN A 138 8.79 21.42 -14.26
CA GLN A 138 8.48 21.33 -15.69
C GLN A 138 7.25 22.18 -16.08
N GLY A 139 6.58 22.80 -15.11
CA GLY A 139 5.35 23.54 -15.27
C GLY A 139 4.13 22.81 -14.71
N ALA A 140 3.25 23.56 -14.06
CA ALA A 140 1.99 23.05 -13.52
C ALA A 140 1.14 22.39 -14.61
N PHE A 141 0.52 21.24 -14.30
CA PHE A 141 -0.47 20.68 -15.19
C PHE A 141 -1.68 21.59 -15.25
N ARG A 142 -1.97 22.11 -16.44
CA ARG A 142 -3.10 22.99 -16.73
C ARG A 142 -4.09 22.30 -17.64
N ASN A 143 -5.37 22.51 -17.42
CA ASN A 143 -6.42 22.06 -18.31
C ASN A 143 -7.55 23.11 -18.38
N TYR A 144 -8.39 22.98 -19.39
CA TYR A 144 -9.57 23.83 -19.53
C TYR A 144 -10.61 23.43 -18.49
N GLN A 145 -10.98 24.38 -17.64
CA GLN A 145 -12.10 24.25 -16.70
C GLN A 145 -13.22 25.19 -17.14
N SER A 146 -14.45 24.68 -17.22
CA SER A 146 -15.63 25.48 -17.56
C SER A 146 -16.00 26.34 -16.35
N VAL A 147 -15.91 27.66 -16.52
CA VAL A 147 -16.23 28.66 -15.49
C VAL A 147 -17.54 29.34 -15.84
N GLU A 148 -18.47 29.35 -14.90
CA GLU A 148 -19.69 30.14 -14.96
C GLU A 148 -19.48 31.47 -14.22
N ALA A 149 -19.60 32.59 -14.92
CA ALA A 149 -19.35 33.91 -14.34
C ALA A 149 -20.35 34.96 -14.84
N VAL A 150 -20.49 36.05 -14.09
CA VAL A 150 -21.25 37.24 -14.50
C VAL A 150 -20.25 38.37 -14.72
N LEU A 151 -20.02 38.74 -15.98
CA LEU A 151 -18.95 39.66 -16.38
C LEU A 151 -19.53 40.89 -17.11
N PRO A 152 -18.90 42.08 -17.05
CA PRO A 152 -19.34 43.25 -17.82
C PRO A 152 -19.10 43.10 -19.33
N VAL A 153 -18.41 42.04 -19.76
CA VAL A 153 -18.07 41.75 -21.16
C VAL A 153 -18.54 40.35 -21.53
N LEU A 154 -18.92 40.18 -22.80
CA LEU A 154 -19.28 38.86 -23.33
C LEU A 154 -18.01 38.07 -23.65
N LYS A 155 -17.74 37.03 -22.85
CA LYS A 155 -16.62 36.09 -23.03
C LYS A 155 -17.15 34.66 -23.01
N GLY A 156 -16.95 33.90 -24.08
CA GLY A 156 -17.47 32.54 -24.21
C GLY A 156 -18.96 32.49 -24.57
N GLN A 157 -19.68 31.51 -24.04
CA GLN A 157 -21.10 31.27 -24.32
C GLN A 157 -22.01 32.10 -23.41
N TRP A 158 -22.95 32.85 -23.98
CA TRP A 158 -23.96 33.58 -23.21
C TRP A 158 -25.05 32.65 -22.68
N ARG A 159 -25.23 32.63 -21.35
CA ARG A 159 -26.35 31.96 -20.66
C ARG A 159 -27.58 32.87 -20.59
N LEU A 160 -28.26 32.99 -21.72
CA LEU A 160 -29.48 33.79 -21.87
C LEU A 160 -30.56 33.45 -20.83
N THR A 161 -30.76 32.17 -20.54
CA THR A 161 -31.78 31.72 -19.56
C THR A 161 -31.55 32.30 -18.17
N ASP A 162 -30.31 32.38 -17.71
CA ASP A 162 -29.97 32.93 -16.38
C ASP A 162 -29.97 34.45 -16.36
N GLN A 163 -29.64 35.07 -17.50
CA GLN A 163 -29.75 36.52 -17.70
C GLN A 163 -31.21 36.98 -17.60
N LEU A 164 -32.14 36.25 -18.24
CA LEU A 164 -33.56 36.58 -18.23
C LEU A 164 -34.19 36.46 -16.83
N ARG A 165 -33.60 35.65 -15.92
CA ARG A 165 -34.00 35.58 -14.51
C ARG A 165 -33.57 36.82 -13.70
N HIS A 166 -32.62 37.62 -14.18
CA HIS A 166 -32.10 38.81 -13.49
C HIS A 166 -32.07 40.05 -14.40
N PRO A 167 -33.24 40.52 -14.89
CA PRO A 167 -33.34 41.56 -15.92
C PRO A 167 -32.80 42.95 -15.50
N ALA A 168 -32.60 43.18 -14.20
CA ALA A 168 -32.03 44.43 -13.68
C ALA A 168 -30.52 44.58 -13.93
N ARG A 169 -29.80 43.50 -14.26
CA ARG A 169 -28.33 43.49 -14.44
C ARG A 169 -27.92 43.54 -15.93
N GLN A 170 -28.49 44.47 -16.69
CA GLN A 170 -28.24 44.59 -18.15
C GLN A 170 -26.79 44.94 -18.51
N HIS A 171 -26.04 45.52 -17.57
CA HIS A 171 -24.63 45.88 -17.73
C HIS A 171 -23.66 44.70 -17.50
N GLN A 172 -24.19 43.49 -17.26
CA GLN A 172 -23.42 42.28 -17.05
C GLN A 172 -24.03 41.12 -17.84
N PHE A 173 -23.17 40.20 -18.27
CA PHE A 173 -23.51 39.00 -19.03
C PHE A 173 -23.21 37.78 -18.18
N ALA A 174 -24.24 36.95 -17.93
CA ALA A 174 -24.04 35.59 -17.43
C ALA A 174 -23.42 34.74 -18.55
N VAL A 175 -22.17 34.33 -18.39
CA VAL A 175 -21.41 33.60 -19.40
C VAL A 175 -20.81 32.31 -18.86
N THR A 176 -20.61 31.34 -19.76
CA THR A 176 -19.77 30.16 -19.53
C THR A 176 -18.58 30.24 -20.46
N TYR A 177 -17.37 30.18 -19.93
CA TYR A 177 -16.14 30.14 -20.74
C TYR A 177 -15.15 29.14 -20.15
N ASP A 178 -14.27 28.62 -21.01
CA ASP A 178 -13.22 27.71 -20.58
C ASP A 178 -11.96 28.48 -20.20
N GLU A 179 -11.46 28.24 -18.99
CA GLU A 179 -10.23 28.84 -18.47
C GLU A 179 -9.11 27.82 -18.43
N PHE A 180 -7.96 28.15 -19.02
CA PHE A 180 -6.77 27.29 -18.97
C PHE A 180 -6.01 27.50 -17.65
N THR A 181 -6.42 26.75 -16.63
CA THR A 181 -5.98 26.96 -15.24
C THR A 181 -5.21 25.76 -14.68
N ALA A 182 -4.32 26.04 -13.73
CA ALA A 182 -3.69 25.01 -12.89
C ALA A 182 -4.63 24.56 -11.76
N ASP A 183 -5.69 25.31 -11.47
CA ASP A 183 -6.68 24.97 -10.46
C ASP A 183 -7.64 23.89 -10.95
N ASN A 184 -7.12 22.66 -11.04
CA ASN A 184 -7.88 21.47 -11.40
C ASN A 184 -7.87 20.48 -10.23
N ARG A 185 -8.81 19.54 -10.29
CA ARG A 185 -9.04 18.58 -9.20
C ARG A 185 -7.78 17.79 -8.81
N LEU A 186 -6.93 17.44 -9.77
CA LEU A 186 -5.67 16.74 -9.51
C LEU A 186 -4.72 17.59 -8.66
N ASN A 187 -4.50 18.84 -9.07
CA ASN A 187 -3.64 19.77 -8.33
C ASN A 187 -4.24 20.16 -6.97
N GLN A 188 -5.56 20.26 -6.84
CA GLN A 188 -6.23 20.52 -5.56
C GLN A 188 -5.97 19.38 -4.56
N VAL A 189 -6.02 18.13 -5.01
CA VAL A 189 -5.66 16.97 -4.18
C VAL A 189 -4.19 17.04 -3.75
N PHE A 190 -3.28 17.34 -4.68
CA PHE A 190 -1.87 17.51 -4.34
C PHE A 190 -1.63 18.65 -3.35
N ARG A 191 -2.27 19.81 -3.52
CA ARG A 191 -2.12 20.95 -2.59
C ARG A 191 -2.59 20.57 -1.20
N TYR A 192 -3.73 19.88 -1.11
CA TYR A 192 -4.24 19.37 0.16
C TYR A 192 -3.25 18.43 0.85
N VAL A 193 -2.71 17.44 0.12
CA VAL A 193 -1.71 16.52 0.69
C VAL A 193 -0.45 17.25 1.11
N VAL A 194 0.07 18.17 0.30
CA VAL A 194 1.25 19.00 0.63
C VAL A 194 1.04 19.76 1.95
N GLU A 195 -0.09 20.43 2.12
CA GLU A 195 -0.41 21.18 3.36
C GLU A 195 -0.46 20.25 4.59
N ARG A 196 -1.07 19.07 4.44
CA ARG A 196 -1.13 18.08 5.52
C ARG A 196 0.26 17.55 5.88
N LEU A 197 1.03 17.10 4.89
CA LEU A 197 2.37 16.57 5.12
C LEU A 197 3.31 17.64 5.71
N TRP A 198 3.17 18.90 5.30
CA TRP A 198 3.97 20.00 5.86
C TRP A 198 3.75 20.18 7.37
N SER A 199 2.53 19.94 7.84
CA SER A 199 2.19 20.00 9.27
C SER A 199 2.68 18.78 10.06
N LEU A 200 2.87 17.63 9.41
CA LEU A 200 3.20 16.36 10.05
C LEU A 200 4.68 15.99 10.02
N THR A 201 5.39 16.38 8.96
CA THR A 201 6.82 16.06 8.80
C THR A 201 7.64 16.60 9.98
N ARG A 202 8.64 15.83 10.37
CA ARG A 202 9.66 16.15 11.37
C ARG A 202 11.01 16.41 10.71
N ASP A 203 11.22 15.89 9.50
CA ASP A 203 12.43 16.12 8.72
C ASP A 203 12.46 17.55 8.16
N HIS A 204 13.57 18.24 8.40
CA HIS A 204 13.73 19.63 7.97
C HIS A 204 13.79 19.76 6.45
N GLN A 205 14.39 18.79 5.75
CA GLN A 205 14.53 18.81 4.31
C GLN A 205 13.20 18.57 3.60
N ASN A 206 12.39 17.65 4.12
CA ASN A 206 11.00 17.45 3.71
C ASN A 206 10.19 18.73 3.92
N ARG A 207 10.27 19.33 5.11
CA ARG A 207 9.57 20.60 5.41
C ARG A 207 9.97 21.73 4.46
N ARG A 208 11.25 21.86 4.12
CA ARG A 208 11.73 22.83 3.14
C ARG A 208 11.12 22.60 1.75
N THR A 209 11.21 21.37 1.25
CA THR A 209 10.70 20.98 -0.08
C THR A 209 9.18 21.22 -0.18
N LEU A 210 8.44 20.83 0.86
CA LEU A 210 7.00 21.09 0.94
C LEU A 210 6.68 22.59 1.01
N SER A 211 7.51 23.39 1.69
CA SER A 211 7.30 24.86 1.73
C SER A 211 7.47 25.50 0.34
N GLU A 212 8.46 25.06 -0.43
CA GLU A 212 8.62 25.49 -1.83
C GLU A 212 7.39 25.14 -2.67
N LEU A 213 6.89 23.90 -2.55
CA LEU A 213 5.68 23.46 -3.24
C LEU A 213 4.44 24.29 -2.86
N ARG A 214 4.26 24.63 -1.58
CA ARG A 214 3.15 25.48 -1.13
C ARG A 214 3.13 26.84 -1.83
N ILE A 215 4.31 27.45 -2.02
CA ILE A 215 4.45 28.72 -2.74
C ILE A 215 4.10 28.54 -4.22
N TRP A 216 4.60 27.48 -4.87
CA TRP A 216 4.32 27.22 -6.28
C TRP A 216 2.85 26.92 -6.56
N MET A 217 2.16 26.29 -5.61
CA MET A 217 0.76 25.90 -5.71
C MET A 217 -0.21 26.98 -5.19
N ASP A 218 0.26 28.21 -4.96
CA ASP A 218 -0.59 29.28 -4.42
C ASP A 218 -1.80 29.59 -5.34
N GLU A 219 -1.63 29.42 -6.66
CA GLU A 219 -2.68 29.57 -7.68
C GLU A 219 -3.76 28.47 -7.68
N VAL A 220 -3.59 27.38 -6.93
CA VAL A 220 -4.50 26.22 -6.93
C VAL A 220 -5.38 26.22 -5.70
N THR A 221 -6.71 26.23 -5.77
CA THR A 221 -7.55 26.35 -4.56
C THR A 221 -7.28 25.27 -3.50
N LEU A 222 -7.04 25.68 -2.24
CA LEU A 222 -6.94 24.75 -1.11
C LEU A 222 -8.34 24.35 -0.64
N LEU A 223 -8.65 23.07 -0.76
CA LEU A 223 -9.93 22.53 -0.29
C LEU A 223 -9.94 22.38 1.24
N PRO A 224 -11.04 22.74 1.93
CA PRO A 224 -11.14 22.59 3.39
C PRO A 224 -11.18 21.13 3.83
N ALA A 225 -11.77 20.26 3.00
CA ALA A 225 -11.84 18.83 3.17
C ALA A 225 -11.85 18.12 1.81
N LEU A 226 -11.38 16.87 1.79
CA LEU A 226 -11.47 15.98 0.64
C LEU A 226 -12.44 14.86 0.93
N ASN A 227 -13.31 14.56 -0.03
CA ASN A 227 -14.07 13.32 -0.05
C ASN A 227 -13.16 12.19 -0.54
N LEU A 228 -12.85 11.22 0.33
CA LEU A 228 -11.93 10.13 0.01
C LEU A 228 -12.44 9.27 -1.15
N ALA A 229 -13.75 9.01 -1.21
CA ALA A 229 -14.35 8.21 -2.29
C ALA A 229 -14.17 8.88 -3.65
N GLU A 230 -14.31 10.21 -3.72
CA GLU A 230 -14.04 10.96 -4.95
C GLU A 230 -12.57 10.87 -5.35
N VAL A 231 -11.64 11.04 -4.40
CA VAL A 231 -10.19 11.00 -4.68
C VAL A 231 -9.74 9.62 -5.15
N LEU A 232 -10.29 8.56 -4.55
CA LEU A 232 -10.04 7.18 -4.98
C LEU A 232 -10.62 6.89 -6.36
N ALA A 233 -11.74 7.53 -6.73
CA ALA A 233 -12.38 7.39 -8.03
C ALA A 233 -11.80 8.31 -9.13
N LEU A 234 -10.99 9.31 -8.77
CA LEU A 234 -10.28 10.13 -9.76
C LEU A 234 -9.47 9.21 -10.66
N SER A 235 -9.44 9.47 -11.96
CA SER A 235 -8.61 8.74 -12.92
C SER A 235 -7.76 9.71 -13.70
N THR A 236 -6.53 9.31 -14.04
CA THR A 236 -5.77 10.08 -15.02
C THR A 236 -6.25 9.78 -16.43
N THR A 237 -6.16 10.81 -17.26
CA THR A 237 -6.30 10.77 -18.70
C THR A 237 -4.92 10.60 -19.34
N ARG A 238 -4.88 10.36 -20.65
CA ARG A 238 -3.62 10.34 -21.42
C ARG A 238 -2.77 11.60 -21.24
N MET A 239 -3.38 12.75 -20.97
CA MET A 239 -2.68 14.04 -20.82
C MET A 239 -1.98 14.22 -19.48
N ASN A 240 -2.44 13.54 -18.43
CA ASN A 240 -1.88 13.63 -17.07
C ASN A 240 -1.47 12.27 -16.50
N GLN A 241 -1.34 11.24 -17.34
CA GLN A 241 -0.92 9.89 -16.95
C GLN A 241 0.42 9.89 -16.19
N ARG A 242 1.33 10.82 -16.51
CA ARG A 242 2.60 10.99 -15.78
C ARG A 242 2.44 11.29 -14.28
N PHE A 243 1.27 11.77 -13.85
CA PHE A 243 0.95 12.05 -12.46
C PHE A 243 0.31 10.87 -11.73
N GLU A 244 -0.03 9.77 -12.41
CA GLU A 244 -0.68 8.62 -11.77
C GLU A 244 0.13 8.07 -10.58
N PRO A 245 1.47 7.90 -10.65
CA PRO A 245 2.24 7.45 -9.49
C PRO A 245 2.16 8.42 -8.30
N LEU A 246 2.19 9.73 -8.56
CA LEU A 246 2.04 10.75 -7.52
C LEU A 246 0.62 10.74 -6.93
N LEU A 247 -0.40 10.53 -7.76
CA LEU A 247 -1.78 10.41 -7.33
C LEU A 247 -1.97 9.14 -6.49
N ASN A 248 -1.34 8.02 -6.84
CA ASN A 248 -1.35 6.80 -6.03
C ASN A 248 -0.71 7.03 -4.66
N LEU A 249 0.42 7.74 -4.60
CA LEU A 249 1.06 8.07 -3.32
C LEU A 249 0.19 9.04 -2.49
N ALA A 250 -0.47 10.01 -3.12
CA ALA A 250 -1.45 10.87 -2.47
C ALA A 250 -2.64 10.07 -1.93
N ARG A 251 -3.17 9.10 -2.71
CA ARG A 251 -4.23 8.19 -2.27
C ARG A 251 -3.76 7.33 -1.10
N LEU A 252 -2.54 6.79 -1.12
CA LEU A 252 -1.97 6.04 -0.02
C LEU A 252 -1.95 6.88 1.27
N PHE A 253 -1.48 8.12 1.20
CA PHE A 253 -1.49 9.04 2.34
C PHE A 253 -2.90 9.34 2.85
N LEU A 254 -3.89 9.46 1.97
CA LEU A 254 -5.27 9.82 2.33
C LEU A 254 -6.11 8.62 2.77
N ALA A 255 -5.84 7.43 2.25
CA ALA A 255 -6.61 6.21 2.49
C ALA A 255 -6.05 5.40 3.66
N GLN A 256 -4.73 5.24 3.71
CA GLN A 256 -4.05 4.50 4.78
C GLN A 256 -3.67 5.41 5.94
N GLY A 257 -3.59 6.72 5.69
CA GLY A 257 -3.34 7.75 6.68
C GLY A 257 -4.64 8.45 7.08
N SER A 258 -4.94 8.51 8.37
CA SER A 258 -6.01 9.37 8.90
C SER A 258 -5.64 10.88 8.86
N LEU A 259 -5.10 11.35 7.74
CA LEU A 259 -4.80 12.77 7.45
C LEU A 259 -6.04 13.68 7.53
N GLN A 260 -7.24 13.10 7.64
CA GLN A 260 -8.50 13.81 7.65
C GLN A 260 -8.87 14.47 8.99
N LEU A 261 -8.28 14.11 10.13
CA LEU A 261 -8.72 14.63 11.42
C LEU A 261 -7.58 15.22 12.25
N ALA A 262 -7.27 16.50 11.97
CA ALA A 262 -6.74 17.43 12.96
C ALA A 262 -7.87 18.26 13.61
N ALA A 263 -9.12 17.77 13.56
CA ALA A 263 -10.28 18.41 14.17
C ALA A 263 -10.50 17.83 15.58
N GLY A 264 -9.64 18.22 16.52
CA GLY A 264 -9.71 17.81 17.93
C GLY A 264 -8.39 18.04 18.68
N ASN A 265 -8.43 17.91 20.01
CA ASN A 265 -7.24 18.02 20.89
C ASN A 265 -6.26 16.82 20.77
N CYS A 266 -6.62 15.75 20.06
CA CYS A 266 -5.77 14.57 19.88
C CYS A 266 -5.03 14.64 18.55
N ARG A 267 -3.69 14.70 18.61
CA ARG A 267 -2.78 14.66 17.46
C ARG A 267 -2.37 13.23 17.14
N SER A 268 -3.34 12.41 16.74
CA SER A 268 -3.09 11.01 16.36
C SER A 268 -3.31 10.80 14.88
N TYR A 269 -2.32 10.22 14.20
CA TYR A 269 -2.47 9.72 12.84
C TYR A 269 -1.78 8.37 12.74
N GLY A 270 -2.33 7.47 11.94
CA GLY A 270 -1.72 6.19 11.65
C GLY A 270 -1.65 5.99 10.16
N LEU A 271 -0.49 5.60 9.64
CA LEU A 271 -0.31 5.02 8.32
C LEU A 271 -0.12 3.52 8.51
N THR A 272 -1.06 2.69 8.04
CA THR A 272 -1.06 1.25 8.31
C THR A 272 -1.16 0.40 7.05
N PHE A 273 -0.53 -0.78 7.07
CA PHE A 273 -0.61 -1.77 6.01
C PHE A 273 -0.79 -3.17 6.62
N ASP A 274 -1.68 -3.97 6.03
CA ASP A 274 -1.80 -5.40 6.31
C ASP A 274 -0.79 -6.16 5.45
N MET A 275 0.22 -6.75 6.08
CA MET A 275 1.29 -7.45 5.37
C MET A 275 0.81 -8.70 4.63
N ASN A 276 -0.29 -9.32 5.04
CA ASN A 276 -0.83 -10.46 4.30
C ASN A 276 -1.35 -9.99 2.93
N GLN A 277 -2.15 -8.93 2.94
CA GLN A 277 -2.72 -8.35 1.70
C GLN A 277 -1.62 -7.74 0.83
N LEU A 278 -0.67 -7.02 1.44
CA LEU A 278 0.42 -6.40 0.71
C LEU A 278 1.31 -7.46 0.02
N PHE A 279 1.62 -8.56 0.69
CA PHE A 279 2.39 -9.66 0.10
C PHE A 279 1.62 -10.37 -1.01
N GLU A 280 0.34 -10.65 -0.83
CA GLU A 280 -0.54 -11.23 -1.86
C GLU A 280 -0.56 -10.37 -3.12
N GLN A 281 -0.84 -9.07 -2.96
CA GLN A 281 -0.95 -8.12 -4.06
C GLN A 281 0.40 -7.90 -4.74
N PHE A 282 1.48 -7.84 -3.98
CA PHE A 282 2.84 -7.79 -4.50
C PHE A 282 3.12 -8.96 -5.45
N VAL A 283 2.93 -10.20 -5.00
CA VAL A 283 3.16 -11.41 -5.80
C VAL A 283 2.29 -11.39 -7.07
N ALA A 284 1.00 -11.07 -6.93
CA ALA A 284 0.08 -11.02 -8.05
C ALA A 284 0.48 -9.96 -9.10
N ASN A 285 0.84 -8.76 -8.65
CA ASN A 285 1.23 -7.65 -9.53
C ASN A 285 2.59 -7.92 -10.17
N PHE A 286 3.55 -8.49 -9.43
CA PHE A 286 4.85 -8.88 -9.95
C PHE A 286 4.69 -9.91 -11.08
N LEU A 287 3.97 -11.00 -10.83
CA LEU A 287 3.74 -12.07 -11.81
C LEU A 287 3.02 -11.57 -13.07
N LYS A 288 2.05 -10.65 -12.93
CA LYS A 288 1.37 -10.03 -14.09
C LYS A 288 2.30 -9.16 -14.92
N ARG A 289 3.06 -8.27 -14.27
CA ARG A 289 3.97 -7.33 -14.95
C ARG A 289 5.06 -8.07 -15.72
N HIS A 290 5.50 -9.19 -15.17
CA HIS A 290 6.64 -9.95 -15.67
C HIS A 290 6.28 -11.29 -16.31
N GLN A 291 5.01 -11.48 -16.69
CA GLN A 291 4.55 -12.75 -17.23
C GLN A 291 5.33 -13.19 -18.47
N ALA A 292 5.79 -12.24 -19.30
CA ALA A 292 6.57 -12.53 -20.50
C ALA A 292 7.94 -13.17 -20.20
N ASP A 293 8.48 -12.94 -19.00
CA ASP A 293 9.79 -13.42 -18.56
C ASP A 293 9.71 -14.80 -17.88
N LEU A 294 8.52 -15.21 -17.43
CA LEU A 294 8.26 -16.50 -16.78
C LEU A 294 8.47 -17.70 -17.74
N PRO A 295 8.53 -18.95 -17.24
CA PRO A 295 8.68 -20.14 -18.09
C PRO A 295 7.63 -20.24 -19.21
N ALA A 296 8.02 -20.80 -20.36
CA ALA A 296 7.22 -20.81 -21.60
C ALA A 296 5.79 -21.35 -21.42
N ALA A 297 5.59 -22.35 -20.54
CA ALA A 297 4.29 -22.91 -20.22
C ALA A 297 3.30 -21.87 -19.63
N LEU A 298 3.80 -20.86 -18.92
CA LEU A 298 2.98 -19.84 -18.26
C LEU A 298 2.84 -18.55 -19.09
N ARG A 299 3.73 -18.31 -20.06
CA ARG A 299 3.68 -17.12 -20.94
C ARG A 299 2.40 -17.04 -21.76
N GLN A 300 1.88 -18.20 -22.18
CA GLN A 300 0.65 -18.30 -22.99
C GLN A 300 -0.62 -18.44 -22.15
N CYS A 301 -0.49 -18.52 -20.82
CA CYS A 301 -1.63 -18.57 -19.94
C CYS A 301 -2.26 -17.19 -19.77
N GLU A 302 -3.53 -17.15 -19.41
CA GLU A 302 -4.19 -15.99 -18.85
C GLU A 302 -3.86 -15.90 -17.35
N ALA A 303 -3.25 -14.80 -16.92
CA ALA A 303 -2.87 -14.55 -15.53
C ALA A 303 -4.01 -13.85 -14.77
N LYS A 304 -4.56 -14.53 -13.76
CA LYS A 304 -5.73 -14.08 -13.00
C LYS A 304 -5.37 -13.85 -11.54
N SER A 305 -5.59 -12.64 -11.04
CA SER A 305 -5.63 -12.35 -9.61
C SER A 305 -7.07 -12.47 -9.09
N GLN A 306 -7.26 -12.84 -7.83
CA GLN A 306 -8.57 -12.90 -7.17
C GLN A 306 -9.60 -13.75 -7.94
N VAL A 307 -9.26 -15.01 -8.21
CA VAL A 307 -10.15 -15.92 -8.95
C VAL A 307 -11.43 -16.15 -8.13
N LYS A 308 -12.58 -15.83 -8.71
CA LYS A 308 -13.90 -15.96 -8.07
C LYS A 308 -14.81 -16.88 -8.89
N GLY A 309 -15.94 -17.26 -8.30
CA GLY A 309 -17.00 -18.02 -8.98
C GLY A 309 -16.93 -19.54 -8.81
N ARG A 310 -15.96 -20.05 -8.03
CA ARG A 310 -15.91 -21.44 -7.60
C ARG A 310 -16.22 -21.53 -6.11
N TYR A 311 -17.08 -22.47 -5.74
CA TYR A 311 -17.59 -22.66 -4.38
C TYR A 311 -17.42 -24.10 -3.97
N PHE A 312 -17.10 -24.30 -2.69
CA PHE A 312 -16.83 -25.63 -2.15
C PHE A 312 -18.10 -26.43 -1.86
N ALA A 313 -19.21 -25.76 -1.51
CA ALA A 313 -20.47 -26.45 -1.23
C ALA A 313 -21.70 -25.70 -1.76
N VAL A 314 -22.83 -26.41 -1.78
CA VAL A 314 -24.13 -25.88 -2.16
C VAL A 314 -25.13 -26.27 -1.07
N ARG A 315 -25.97 -25.32 -0.65
CA ARG A 315 -27.04 -25.57 0.31
C ARG A 315 -28.23 -26.25 -0.36
N SER A 316 -29.16 -26.76 0.44
CA SER A 316 -30.42 -27.35 -0.04
C SER A 316 -31.28 -26.41 -0.89
N ASP A 317 -31.14 -25.10 -0.72
CA ASP A 317 -31.80 -24.05 -1.51
C ASP A 317 -31.04 -23.68 -2.80
N ASN A 318 -30.05 -24.49 -3.20
CA ASN A 318 -29.14 -24.26 -4.32
C ASN A 318 -28.21 -23.03 -4.16
N THR A 319 -28.13 -22.42 -2.97
CA THR A 319 -27.18 -21.34 -2.72
C THR A 319 -25.76 -21.89 -2.67
N GLN A 320 -24.89 -21.38 -3.54
CA GLN A 320 -23.46 -21.66 -3.49
C GLN A 320 -22.82 -21.01 -2.25
N ILE A 321 -22.10 -21.80 -1.45
CA ILE A 321 -21.50 -21.39 -0.19
C ILE A 321 -20.03 -21.81 -0.11
N PHE A 322 -19.26 -21.15 0.77
CA PHE A 322 -17.81 -21.33 0.89
C PHE A 322 -17.09 -21.06 -0.44
N GLN A 323 -17.12 -19.79 -0.87
CA GLN A 323 -16.42 -19.36 -2.08
C GLN A 323 -14.91 -19.56 -1.90
N LEU A 324 -14.29 -20.27 -2.85
CA LEU A 324 -12.85 -20.45 -2.91
C LEU A 324 -12.24 -19.28 -3.68
N ARG A 325 -11.16 -18.72 -3.13
CA ARG A 325 -10.50 -17.52 -3.65
C ARG A 325 -8.99 -17.71 -3.56
N PRO A 326 -8.37 -18.42 -4.51
CA PRO A 326 -6.92 -18.41 -4.60
C PRO A 326 -6.44 -17.00 -4.95
N ASP A 327 -5.29 -16.63 -4.41
CA ASP A 327 -4.66 -15.33 -4.59
C ASP A 327 -4.35 -15.07 -6.07
N PHE A 328 -3.78 -16.08 -6.73
CA PHE A 328 -3.39 -16.01 -8.13
C PHE A 328 -3.53 -17.34 -8.86
N ALA A 329 -3.78 -17.29 -10.17
CA ALA A 329 -3.75 -18.49 -11.00
C ALA A 329 -3.39 -18.18 -12.45
N PHE A 330 -2.73 -19.15 -13.09
CA PHE A 330 -2.54 -19.20 -14.53
C PHE A 330 -3.54 -20.18 -15.15
N SER A 331 -4.27 -19.74 -16.17
CA SER A 331 -5.22 -20.60 -16.90
C SER A 331 -4.96 -20.57 -18.40
N ALA A 332 -4.98 -21.72 -19.06
CA ALA A 332 -4.90 -21.85 -20.52
C ALA A 332 -6.08 -22.68 -21.02
N ASN A 333 -6.74 -22.22 -22.09
CA ASN A 333 -7.86 -22.93 -22.72
C ASN A 333 -8.98 -23.35 -21.73
N GLY A 334 -9.27 -22.50 -20.73
CA GLY A 334 -10.28 -22.76 -19.71
C GLY A 334 -9.86 -23.71 -18.58
N GLN A 335 -8.62 -24.23 -18.62
CA GLN A 335 -8.06 -25.09 -17.56
C GLN A 335 -6.99 -24.35 -16.76
N TYR A 336 -6.98 -24.56 -15.44
CA TYR A 336 -6.00 -23.96 -14.55
C TYR A 336 -4.71 -24.78 -14.56
N GLN A 337 -3.60 -24.14 -14.93
CA GLN A 337 -2.29 -24.77 -15.08
C GLN A 337 -1.47 -24.68 -13.79
N LEU A 338 -1.65 -23.60 -13.04
CA LEU A 338 -0.98 -23.36 -11.76
C LEU A 338 -1.88 -22.45 -10.91
N ILE A 339 -2.11 -22.83 -9.66
CA ILE A 339 -2.71 -21.96 -8.65
C ILE A 339 -1.63 -21.60 -7.64
N ILE A 340 -1.56 -20.32 -7.28
CA ILE A 340 -0.61 -19.80 -6.30
C ILE A 340 -1.43 -19.20 -5.16
N ASP A 341 -1.11 -19.63 -3.95
CA ASP A 341 -1.65 -19.08 -2.71
C ASP A 341 -0.48 -18.64 -1.85
N THR A 342 -0.55 -17.41 -1.38
CA THR A 342 0.53 -16.75 -0.64
C THR A 342 0.21 -16.76 0.85
N LYS A 343 1.24 -16.95 1.67
CA LYS A 343 1.10 -16.96 3.12
C LYS A 343 2.22 -16.16 3.76
N TYR A 344 1.85 -15.06 4.44
CA TYR A 344 2.82 -14.21 5.14
C TYR A 344 3.15 -14.76 6.56
N LYS A 345 3.79 -15.93 6.58
CA LYS A 345 4.17 -16.68 7.81
C LYS A 345 5.65 -17.05 7.76
N ARG A 346 6.25 -17.24 8.94
CA ARG A 346 7.58 -17.83 9.06
C ARG A 346 7.45 -19.35 8.99
N LEU A 347 8.27 -19.99 8.16
CA LEU A 347 8.38 -21.45 8.14
C LEU A 347 9.35 -21.93 9.22
N ASN A 348 9.12 -23.13 9.75
CA ASN A 348 9.99 -23.76 10.74
C ASN A 348 10.70 -24.96 10.12
N VAL A 349 11.96 -24.78 9.73
CA VAL A 349 12.77 -25.82 9.07
C VAL A 349 13.03 -27.05 9.95
N ASP A 350 12.94 -26.93 11.28
CA ASP A 350 13.11 -28.04 12.21
C ASP A 350 11.86 -28.95 12.31
N ASP A 351 10.71 -28.46 11.83
CA ASP A 351 9.49 -29.26 11.72
C ASP A 351 9.44 -29.96 10.36
N ARG A 352 9.20 -31.27 10.33
CA ARG A 352 8.97 -32.05 9.10
C ARG A 352 7.85 -31.50 8.21
N LYS A 353 6.92 -30.71 8.77
CA LYS A 353 5.84 -30.04 8.04
C LYS A 353 6.17 -28.58 7.70
N LEU A 354 7.39 -28.13 7.99
CA LEU A 354 7.83 -26.75 7.86
C LEU A 354 7.02 -25.74 8.69
N GLY A 355 6.30 -26.19 9.72
CA GLY A 355 5.33 -25.36 10.46
C GLY A 355 4.04 -25.03 9.69
N ILE A 356 3.81 -25.67 8.53
CA ILE A 356 2.60 -25.48 7.73
C ILE A 356 1.41 -26.14 8.42
N SER A 357 0.31 -25.38 8.54
CA SER A 357 -0.87 -25.86 9.24
C SER A 357 -1.69 -26.83 8.39
N SER A 358 -2.38 -27.78 9.03
CA SER A 358 -3.31 -28.67 8.32
C SER A 358 -4.42 -27.91 7.59
N ALA A 359 -4.83 -26.74 8.13
CA ALA A 359 -5.83 -25.89 7.49
C ALA A 359 -5.34 -25.32 6.15
N ASP A 360 -4.07 -24.88 6.07
CA ASP A 360 -3.47 -24.41 4.82
C ASP A 360 -3.43 -25.57 3.79
N MET A 361 -3.06 -26.78 4.21
CA MET A 361 -3.04 -27.96 3.33
C MET A 361 -4.44 -28.37 2.84
N TYR A 362 -5.45 -28.33 3.70
CA TYR A 362 -6.83 -28.62 3.31
C TYR A 362 -7.38 -27.55 2.35
N GLN A 363 -6.99 -26.29 2.51
CA GLN A 363 -7.30 -25.23 1.55
C GLN A 363 -6.74 -25.56 0.17
N MET A 364 -5.48 -26.02 0.08
CA MET A 364 -4.86 -26.39 -1.20
C MET A 364 -5.55 -27.57 -1.86
N ALA A 365 -5.93 -28.59 -1.08
CA ALA A 365 -6.70 -29.72 -1.60
C ALA A 365 -8.06 -29.27 -2.15
N ALA A 366 -8.76 -28.36 -1.46
CA ALA A 366 -10.02 -27.79 -1.93
C ALA A 366 -9.84 -26.99 -3.24
N TYR A 367 -8.75 -26.23 -3.36
CA TYR A 367 -8.42 -25.52 -4.59
C TYR A 367 -8.16 -26.48 -5.74
N ALA A 368 -7.25 -27.43 -5.55
CA ALA A 368 -6.92 -28.43 -6.56
C ALA A 368 -8.16 -29.16 -7.09
N GLN A 369 -9.03 -29.62 -6.18
CA GLN A 369 -10.26 -30.31 -6.55
C GLN A 369 -11.24 -29.41 -7.31
N ARG A 370 -11.52 -28.19 -6.81
CA ARG A 370 -12.62 -27.38 -7.35
C ARG A 370 -12.25 -26.66 -8.64
N PHE A 371 -10.98 -26.35 -8.81
CA PHE A 371 -10.42 -25.72 -10.01
C PHE A 371 -9.82 -26.74 -10.99
N GLU A 372 -9.87 -28.04 -10.68
CA GLU A 372 -9.34 -29.12 -11.52
C GLU A 372 -7.86 -28.87 -11.89
N CYS A 373 -7.10 -28.40 -10.90
CA CYS A 373 -5.70 -28.02 -11.06
C CYS A 373 -4.83 -28.98 -10.24
N ASN A 374 -3.93 -29.68 -10.92
CA ASN A 374 -3.04 -30.64 -10.26
C ASN A 374 -1.79 -30.00 -9.65
N ARG A 375 -1.51 -28.74 -9.97
CA ARG A 375 -0.30 -28.04 -9.53
C ARG A 375 -0.68 -26.81 -8.71
N ILE A 376 -0.39 -26.87 -7.43
CA ILE A 376 -0.63 -25.78 -6.48
C ILE A 376 0.71 -25.34 -5.91
N LEU A 377 0.93 -24.03 -5.81
CA LEU A 377 2.10 -23.43 -5.18
C LEU A 377 1.67 -22.66 -3.93
N LEU A 378 2.18 -23.07 -2.77
CA LEU A 378 2.16 -22.30 -1.54
C LEU A 378 3.44 -21.47 -1.45
N LEU A 379 3.30 -20.15 -1.55
CA LEU A 379 4.42 -19.22 -1.55
C LEU A 379 4.52 -18.44 -0.24
N TYR A 380 5.70 -18.47 0.38
CA TYR A 380 6.00 -17.79 1.64
C TYR A 380 7.11 -16.76 1.43
N PRO A 381 7.17 -15.68 2.21
CA PRO A 381 8.36 -14.86 2.24
C PRO A 381 9.51 -15.60 2.93
N GLN A 382 10.72 -15.47 2.41
CA GLN A 382 11.93 -15.89 3.10
C GLN A 382 12.17 -14.97 4.30
N THR A 383 12.70 -15.56 5.38
CA THR A 383 12.98 -14.85 6.63
C THR A 383 14.47 -14.86 6.90
N ALA A 384 14.98 -13.91 7.69
CA ALA A 384 16.39 -13.84 8.06
C ALA A 384 16.97 -15.12 8.71
N GLU A 385 16.11 -16.02 9.22
CA GLU A 385 16.49 -17.31 9.81
C GLU A 385 16.68 -18.43 8.78
N ILE A 386 16.16 -18.24 7.57
CA ILE A 386 16.21 -19.21 6.47
C ILE A 386 17.22 -18.67 5.46
N LEU A 387 18.44 -19.23 5.51
CA LEU A 387 19.53 -18.82 4.63
C LEU A 387 19.34 -19.39 3.22
N ASP A 388 18.92 -20.65 3.12
CA ASP A 388 18.68 -21.33 1.86
C ASP A 388 17.20 -21.29 1.45
N PRO A 389 16.90 -21.02 0.16
CA PRO A 389 15.52 -21.02 -0.31
C PRO A 389 14.88 -22.41 -0.15
N ILE A 390 13.68 -22.45 0.43
CA ILE A 390 12.90 -23.70 0.55
C ILE A 390 12.23 -23.97 -0.79
N ARG A 391 12.37 -25.19 -1.32
CA ARG A 391 11.78 -25.65 -2.58
C ARG A 391 11.33 -27.11 -2.43
N GLU A 392 10.20 -27.32 -1.78
CA GLU A 392 9.67 -28.66 -1.53
C GLU A 392 8.51 -28.99 -2.48
N SER A 393 8.34 -30.27 -2.80
CA SER A 393 7.19 -30.77 -3.56
C SER A 393 6.55 -31.94 -2.85
N TRP A 394 5.26 -31.79 -2.52
CA TRP A 394 4.49 -32.77 -1.78
C TRP A 394 3.33 -33.28 -2.62
N ARG A 395 3.31 -34.60 -2.86
CA ARG A 395 2.19 -35.27 -3.51
C ARG A 395 1.14 -35.68 -2.48
N LEU A 396 -0.10 -35.30 -2.74
CA LEU A 396 -1.20 -35.75 -1.89
C LEU A 396 -1.45 -37.26 -2.07
N ASN A 397 -1.65 -37.96 -0.95
CA ASN A 397 -1.89 -39.40 -0.98
C ASN A 397 -3.21 -39.72 -1.69
N GLY A 398 -3.15 -40.66 -2.64
CA GLY A 398 -4.34 -41.17 -3.34
C GLY A 398 -4.84 -40.29 -4.50
N CYS A 399 -4.13 -39.21 -4.86
CA CYS A 399 -4.45 -38.40 -6.04
C CYS A 399 -3.19 -37.91 -6.77
N ASN A 400 -3.39 -37.30 -7.94
CA ASN A 400 -2.32 -36.75 -8.77
C ASN A 400 -2.11 -35.24 -8.52
N ILE A 401 -2.36 -34.79 -7.29
CA ILE A 401 -2.22 -33.38 -6.92
C ILE A 401 -0.85 -33.19 -6.27
N GLU A 402 -0.11 -32.23 -6.79
CA GLU A 402 1.19 -31.78 -6.31
C GLU A 402 1.03 -30.40 -5.67
N ILE A 403 1.52 -30.28 -4.43
CA ILE A 403 1.62 -29.02 -3.71
C ILE A 403 3.11 -28.68 -3.59
N GLN A 404 3.53 -27.66 -4.33
CA GLN A 404 4.85 -27.07 -4.24
C GLN A 404 4.86 -26.06 -3.10
N VAL A 405 5.87 -26.11 -2.24
CA VAL A 405 6.07 -25.17 -1.14
C VAL A 405 7.38 -24.44 -1.40
N ALA A 406 7.31 -23.11 -1.51
CA ALA A 406 8.48 -22.30 -1.80
C ALA A 406 8.57 -21.03 -0.96
N THR A 407 9.79 -20.56 -0.74
CA THR A 407 10.06 -19.22 -0.20
C THR A 407 10.53 -18.24 -1.28
N ILE A 408 10.22 -16.96 -1.15
CA ILE A 408 10.78 -15.91 -2.01
C ILE A 408 11.54 -14.89 -1.18
N ASP A 409 12.75 -14.52 -1.61
CA ASP A 409 13.53 -13.52 -0.90
C ASP A 409 13.06 -12.09 -1.23
N LEU A 410 12.40 -11.48 -0.26
CA LEU A 410 11.92 -10.10 -0.38
C LEU A 410 13.03 -9.07 -0.22
N GLN A 411 14.24 -9.45 0.23
CA GLN A 411 15.40 -8.56 0.21
C GLN A 411 15.84 -8.21 -1.22
N ASN A 412 15.54 -9.11 -2.16
CA ASN A 412 15.76 -8.89 -3.58
C ASN A 412 14.61 -8.13 -4.26
N ALA A 413 13.59 -7.64 -3.52
CA ALA A 413 12.44 -6.95 -4.12
C ALA A 413 12.82 -5.69 -4.91
N ALA A 414 13.89 -5.00 -4.49
CA ALA A 414 14.46 -3.89 -5.24
C ALA A 414 15.22 -4.34 -6.51
N GLN A 415 15.70 -5.59 -6.55
CA GLN A 415 16.50 -6.19 -7.62
C GLN A 415 15.62 -7.06 -8.52
N THR A 416 14.88 -6.41 -9.42
CA THR A 416 13.89 -7.08 -10.28
C THR A 416 14.44 -8.29 -11.04
N ALA A 417 15.69 -8.25 -11.51
CA ALA A 417 16.30 -9.37 -12.24
C ALA A 417 16.50 -10.62 -11.36
N LEU A 418 16.95 -10.48 -10.11
CA LEU A 418 17.11 -11.60 -9.19
C LEU A 418 15.76 -12.19 -8.81
N MET A 419 14.79 -11.32 -8.52
CA MET A 419 13.44 -11.75 -8.19
C MET A 419 12.75 -12.46 -9.36
N LEU A 420 12.96 -11.98 -10.58
CA LEU A 420 12.50 -12.66 -11.80
C LEU A 420 13.08 -14.06 -11.92
N GLN A 421 14.37 -14.22 -11.66
CA GLN A 421 15.03 -15.52 -11.67
C GLN A 421 14.45 -16.45 -10.60
N GLU A 422 14.27 -15.97 -9.37
CA GLU A 422 13.64 -16.76 -8.29
C GLU A 422 12.23 -17.21 -8.66
N PHE A 423 11.38 -16.31 -9.20
CA PHE A 423 10.04 -16.69 -9.64
C PHE A 423 10.07 -17.66 -10.81
N ALA A 424 10.99 -17.49 -11.76
CA ALA A 424 11.16 -18.41 -12.87
C ALA A 424 11.58 -19.80 -12.40
N ASP A 425 12.46 -19.89 -11.40
CA ASP A 425 12.89 -21.16 -10.80
C ASP A 425 11.73 -21.82 -10.04
N ILE A 426 11.00 -21.07 -9.20
CA ILE A 426 9.84 -21.57 -8.44
C ILE A 426 8.74 -22.06 -9.39
N CYS A 427 8.40 -21.26 -10.40
CA CYS A 427 7.33 -21.56 -11.35
C CYS A 427 7.77 -22.56 -12.43
N GLY A 428 9.08 -22.70 -12.65
CA GLY A 428 9.70 -23.52 -13.69
C GLY A 428 9.98 -24.95 -13.29
N VAL A 429 9.78 -25.33 -12.02
CA VAL A 429 9.80 -26.73 -11.59
C VAL A 429 8.63 -27.49 -12.24
N THR A 430 8.85 -27.92 -13.47
CA THR A 430 8.18 -29.05 -14.12
C THR A 430 9.04 -30.28 -13.86
N VAL A 431 8.52 -31.24 -13.10
CA VAL A 431 9.11 -32.57 -12.93
C VAL A 431 9.06 -33.35 -14.23
#